data_AF-A0A349W5K3-F1
#
_entry.id   AF-A0A349W5K3-F1
#
_cell.length_a   1.000
_cell.length_b   1.000
_cell.length_c   1.000
_cell.angle_alpha   90.00
_cell.angle_beta   90.00
_cell.angle_gamma   90.00
#
_symmetry.space_group_name_H-M   'P 1'
#
loop_
_entity.id
_entity.type
_entity.pdbx_description
1 polymer ?
#
loop_
_entity_poly.entity_id
_entity_poly.type
_entity_poly.pdbx_seq_one_letter_code
_entity_poly.pdbx_strand_id
1 'polypeptide(L)'
;MEQQYILAMDQGTTSSRAIIFDKDRNIVSIAQKEFTQIFPQPGWVEHDPHEIWSTQAGVTAEATTKAGLNGKNIAAIGITNQRETVVVWEKETGKPIYNAIVWQDKRTADYCDELRSSGKHEMIQEKTGLILDL
;
A
#
# COMPACT_ATOMS: atom_id res chain seq x y z
N MET A 1 19.27 24.98 14.55
CA MET A 1 18.71 23.64 14.30
C MET A 1 18.48 23.52 12.81
N GLU A 2 18.94 22.45 12.16
CA GLU A 2 18.57 22.18 10.76
C GLU A 2 17.04 22.13 10.63
N GLN A 3 16.53 22.63 9.51
CA GLN A 3 15.11 22.53 9.20
C GLN A 3 14.76 21.06 8.99
N GLN A 4 13.77 20.58 9.74
CA GLN A 4 13.36 19.19 9.77
C GLN A 4 12.00 19.06 9.08
N TYR A 5 11.89 18.09 8.18
CA TYR A 5 10.74 17.85 7.30
C TYR A 5 10.07 16.52 7.64
N ILE A 6 8.81 16.36 7.22
CA ILE A 6 8.07 15.10 7.30
C ILE A 6 7.95 14.51 5.89
N LEU A 7 8.35 13.25 5.72
CA LEU A 7 8.12 12.52 4.48
C LEU A 7 6.85 11.68 4.64
N ALA A 8 5.88 11.81 3.73
CA ALA A 8 4.75 10.92 3.63
C ALA A 8 4.93 9.96 2.45
N MET A 9 4.87 8.66 2.71
CA MET A 9 4.77 7.60 1.70
C MET A 9 3.31 7.23 1.52
N ASP A 10 2.80 7.34 0.30
CA ASP A 10 1.42 7.01 -0.06
C ASP A 10 1.44 5.95 -1.16
N GLN A 11 1.33 4.69 -0.73
CA GLN A 11 1.32 3.52 -1.60
C GLN A 11 -0.12 3.25 -2.06
N GLY A 12 -0.55 3.90 -3.14
CA GLY A 12 -1.90 3.75 -3.68
C GLY A 12 -2.10 2.47 -4.49
N THR A 13 -3.31 2.27 -5.02
CA THR A 13 -3.64 1.09 -5.85
C THR A 13 -2.98 1.14 -7.23
N THR A 14 -2.86 2.33 -7.84
CA THR A 14 -2.34 2.50 -9.20
C THR A 14 -0.97 3.16 -9.27
N SER A 15 -0.56 3.85 -8.19
CA SER A 15 0.74 4.53 -8.12
C SER A 15 1.25 4.65 -6.70
N SER A 16 2.58 4.68 -6.58
CA SER A 16 3.30 5.00 -5.35
C SER A 16 3.67 6.48 -5.35
N ARG A 17 3.50 7.17 -4.22
CA ARG A 17 3.77 8.60 -4.06
C ARG A 17 4.66 8.86 -2.85
N ALA A 18 5.47 9.91 -2.94
CA ALA A 18 6.21 10.46 -1.81
C ALA A 18 6.03 11.98 -1.79
N ILE A 19 5.68 12.51 -0.63
CA ILE A 19 5.41 13.94 -0.42
C ILE A 19 6.23 14.43 0.77
N ILE A 20 6.95 15.53 0.62
CA ILE A 20 7.71 16.16 1.70
C ILE A 20 6.98 17.39 2.19
N PHE A 21 6.77 17.48 3.50
CA PHE A 21 6.13 18.60 4.17
C PHE A 21 7.11 19.36 5.06
N ASP A 22 6.99 20.69 5.08
CA ASP A 22 7.66 21.53 6.08
C ASP A 22 6.85 21.60 7.40
N LYS A 23 7.34 22.39 8.35
CA LYS A 23 6.70 22.57 9.67
C LYS A 23 5.36 23.30 9.61
N ASP A 24 5.12 24.07 8.55
CA ASP A 24 3.89 24.82 8.36
C ASP A 24 2.82 23.99 7.62
N ARG A 25 3.19 22.76 7.21
CA ARG A 25 2.41 21.77 6.44
C ARG A 25 2.29 22.10 4.95
N ASN A 26 3.23 22.90 4.41
CA ASN A 26 3.31 23.12 2.97
C ASN A 26 3.99 21.93 2.29
N ILE A 27 3.57 21.63 1.06
CA ILE A 27 4.24 20.64 0.21
C ILE A 27 5.51 21.28 -0.36
N VAL A 28 6.65 20.70 -0.01
CA VAL A 28 7.98 21.11 -0.48
C VAL A 28 8.36 20.37 -1.76
N SER A 29 8.01 19.09 -1.85
CA SER A 29 8.32 18.23 -2.99
C SER A 29 7.33 17.08 -3.08
N ILE A 30 7.10 16.63 -4.30
CA ILE A 30 6.28 15.47 -4.63
C ILE A 30 6.92 14.69 -5.78
N ALA A 31 6.85 13.37 -5.68
CA ALA A 31 7.16 12.41 -6.72
C ALA A 31 6.09 11.30 -6.75
N GLN A 32 5.85 10.74 -7.94
CA GLN A 32 4.82 9.74 -8.19
C GLN A 32 5.28 8.78 -9.29
N LYS A 33 4.96 7.50 -9.13
CA LYS A 33 5.23 6.48 -10.16
C LYS A 33 4.12 5.44 -10.18
N GLU A 34 3.56 5.21 -11.37
CA GLU A 34 2.63 4.11 -11.61
C GLU A 34 3.35 2.75 -11.60
N PHE A 35 2.61 1.71 -11.28
CA PHE A 35 3.08 0.32 -11.30
C PHE A 35 2.03 -0.61 -11.91
N THR A 36 2.48 -1.78 -12.34
CA THR A 36 1.69 -2.68 -13.17
C THR A 36 0.48 -3.25 -12.42
N GLN A 37 -0.67 -3.25 -13.09
CA GLN A 37 -1.87 -3.96 -12.63
C GLN A 37 -1.90 -5.34 -13.30
N ILE A 38 -1.87 -6.41 -12.53
CA ILE A 38 -1.82 -7.78 -13.05
C ILE A 38 -3.22 -8.39 -12.97
N PHE A 39 -3.72 -8.90 -14.09
CA PHE A 39 -5.04 -9.53 -14.20
C PHE A 39 -4.90 -10.97 -14.71
N PRO A 40 -4.59 -11.96 -13.84
CA PRO A 40 -4.38 -13.34 -14.27
C PRO A 40 -5.64 -13.98 -14.85
N GLN A 41 -6.81 -13.59 -14.32
CA GLN A 41 -8.13 -14.07 -14.71
C GLN A 41 -9.17 -12.94 -14.53
N PRO A 42 -10.34 -13.01 -15.19
CA PRO A 42 -11.43 -12.08 -14.94
C PRO A 42 -11.79 -12.00 -13.45
N GLY A 43 -11.80 -10.79 -12.91
CA GLY A 43 -12.09 -10.54 -11.49
C GLY A 43 -10.91 -10.72 -10.53
N TRP A 44 -9.75 -11.19 -11.00
CA TRP A 44 -8.53 -11.29 -10.20
C TRP A 44 -7.65 -10.06 -10.44
N VAL A 45 -7.15 -9.48 -9.35
CA VAL A 45 -6.31 -8.28 -9.37
C VAL A 45 -5.11 -8.50 -8.47
N GLU A 46 -3.92 -8.42 -9.05
CA GLU A 46 -2.65 -8.68 -8.38
C GLU A 46 -1.65 -7.55 -8.61
N HIS A 47 -0.72 -7.39 -7.67
CA HIS A 47 0.47 -6.57 -7.84
C HIS A 47 1.72 -7.37 -7.52
N ASP A 48 2.84 -7.07 -8.18
CA ASP A 48 4.15 -7.57 -7.76
C ASP A 48 4.61 -6.81 -6.50
N PRO A 49 4.82 -7.47 -5.34
CA PRO A 49 5.28 -6.81 -4.13
C PRO A 49 6.66 -6.15 -4.27
N HIS A 50 7.53 -6.66 -5.15
CA HIS A 50 8.81 -6.04 -5.46
C HIS A 50 8.63 -4.77 -6.29
N GLU A 51 7.65 -4.71 -7.19
CA GLU A 51 7.32 -3.49 -7.94
C GLU A 51 6.72 -2.42 -7.00
N ILE A 52 5.82 -2.81 -6.09
CA ILE A 52 5.31 -1.93 -5.02
C ILE A 52 6.47 -1.32 -4.23
N TRP A 53 7.39 -2.16 -3.72
CA TRP A 53 8.52 -1.70 -2.92
C TRP A 53 9.46 -0.79 -3.72
N SER A 54 9.87 -1.22 -4.92
CA SER A 54 10.84 -0.49 -5.74
C SER A 54 10.29 0.85 -6.22
N THR A 55 9.00 0.94 -6.57
CA THR A 55 8.38 2.21 -6.92
C THR A 55 8.27 3.15 -5.71
N GLN A 56 7.86 2.66 -4.54
CA GLN A 56 7.77 3.49 -3.32
C GLN A 56 9.15 3.99 -2.86
N ALA A 57 10.16 3.14 -2.89
CA ALA A 57 11.54 3.53 -2.60
C ALA A 57 12.07 4.55 -3.63
N GLY A 58 11.77 4.33 -4.91
CA GLY A 58 12.15 5.22 -6.01
C GLY A 58 11.59 6.63 -5.85
N VAL A 59 10.27 6.76 -5.65
CA VAL A 59 9.64 8.08 -5.48
C VAL A 59 10.07 8.76 -4.19
N THR A 60 10.38 8.00 -3.14
CA THR A 60 10.95 8.55 -1.89
C THR A 60 12.30 9.22 -2.13
N ALA A 61 13.20 8.53 -2.83
CA ALA A 61 14.50 9.07 -3.19
C ALA A 61 14.35 10.28 -4.14
N GLU A 62 13.45 10.19 -5.12
CA GLU A 62 13.16 11.28 -6.06
C GLU A 62 12.64 12.53 -5.33
N ALA A 63 11.62 12.42 -4.49
CA ALA A 63 11.05 13.55 -3.77
C ALA A 63 12.11 14.24 -2.88
N THR A 64 12.95 13.45 -2.20
CA THR A 64 14.02 13.93 -1.31
C THR A 64 15.11 14.67 -2.09
N THR A 65 15.62 14.07 -3.16
CA THR A 65 16.68 14.66 -3.99
C THR A 65 16.20 15.89 -4.78
N LYS A 66 14.96 15.85 -5.31
CA LYS A 66 14.31 16.99 -5.97
C LYS A 66 14.16 18.21 -5.05
N ALA A 67 14.01 17.99 -3.74
CA ALA A 67 13.97 19.06 -2.74
C ALA A 67 15.37 19.57 -2.33
N GLY A 68 16.45 18.97 -2.85
CA GLY A 68 17.82 19.26 -2.40
C GLY A 68 18.11 18.78 -0.97
N LEU A 69 17.33 17.83 -0.48
CA LEU A 69 17.42 17.29 0.89
C LEU A 69 18.15 15.95 0.91
N ASN A 70 18.48 15.49 2.12
CA ASN A 70 18.92 14.12 2.37
C ASN A 70 18.23 13.56 3.62
N GLY A 71 18.54 12.30 3.97
CA GLY A 71 17.91 11.61 5.10
C GLY A 71 18.05 12.30 6.46
N LYS A 72 19.09 13.13 6.67
CA LYS A 72 19.27 13.88 7.94
C LYS A 72 18.27 15.04 8.10
N ASN A 73 17.67 15.48 7.00
CA ASN A 73 16.65 16.53 7.01
C ASN A 73 15.24 15.99 7.33
N ILE A 74 15.05 14.67 7.32
CA ILE A 74 13.74 14.03 7.56
C ILE A 74 13.62 13.67 9.04
N ALA A 75 12.69 14.32 9.74
CA ALA A 75 12.43 14.03 11.15
C ALA A 75 11.64 12.74 11.36
N ALA A 76 10.70 12.46 10.46
CA ALA A 76 9.86 11.27 10.53
C ALA A 76 9.28 10.91 9.16
N ILE A 77 8.82 9.66 9.06
CA ILE A 77 8.13 9.12 7.90
C ILE A 77 6.71 8.75 8.32
N GLY A 78 5.72 9.30 7.62
CA GLY A 78 4.33 8.85 7.66
C GLY A 78 4.08 7.85 6.54
N ILE A 79 3.33 6.79 6.82
CA ILE A 79 2.99 5.75 5.83
C ILE A 79 1.47 5.68 5.73
N THR A 80 0.97 5.72 4.51
CA THR A 80 -0.40 5.36 4.14
C THR A 80 -0.36 4.42 2.94
N ASN A 81 -1.34 3.54 2.84
CA ASN A 81 -1.36 2.48 1.84
C ASN A 81 -2.77 2.18 1.36
N GLN A 82 -2.87 1.53 0.20
CA GLN A 82 -4.06 0.80 -0.18
C GLN A 82 -4.37 -0.23 0.91
N ARG A 83 -5.55 -0.12 1.50
CA ARG A 83 -6.00 -1.03 2.56
C ARG A 83 -6.31 -2.41 1.96
N GLU A 84 -6.61 -3.38 2.82
CA GLU A 84 -6.99 -4.77 2.53
C GLU A 84 -6.00 -5.63 1.69
N THR A 85 -5.28 -5.07 0.71
CA THR A 85 -4.30 -5.76 -0.12
C THR A 85 -3.33 -6.58 0.73
N VAL A 86 -3.23 -7.88 0.43
CA VAL A 86 -2.51 -8.86 1.24
C VAL A 86 -1.21 -9.26 0.58
N VAL A 87 -0.11 -9.23 1.34
CA VAL A 87 1.19 -9.79 0.96
C VAL A 87 1.62 -10.80 2.01
N VAL A 88 2.12 -11.96 1.58
CA VAL A 88 2.74 -12.97 2.45
C VAL A 88 4.16 -13.22 1.96
N TRP A 89 5.12 -13.31 2.88
CA TRP A 89 6.54 -13.47 2.56
C TRP A 89 7.23 -14.43 3.53
N GLU A 90 8.35 -14.97 3.09
CA GLU A 90 9.26 -15.75 3.93
C GLU A 90 10.00 -14.81 4.89
N LYS A 91 9.89 -15.06 6.21
CA LYS A 91 10.49 -14.20 7.25
C LYS A 91 12.00 -14.03 7.09
N GLU A 92 12.72 -15.11 6.80
CA GLU A 92 14.20 -15.10 6.77
C GLU A 92 14.76 -14.45 5.49
N THR A 93 14.05 -14.56 4.37
CA THR A 93 14.54 -14.08 3.07
C THR A 93 13.90 -12.76 2.64
N GLY A 94 12.74 -12.41 3.21
CA GLY A 94 11.92 -11.28 2.75
C GLY A 94 11.25 -11.51 1.40
N LYS A 95 11.38 -12.70 0.79
CA LYS A 95 10.81 -12.99 -0.53
C LYS A 95 9.31 -13.22 -0.42
N PRO A 96 8.49 -12.53 -1.23
CA PRO A 96 7.08 -12.86 -1.35
C PRO A 96 6.90 -14.29 -1.83
N ILE A 97 5.95 -15.02 -1.24
CA ILE A 97 5.62 -16.39 -1.68
C ILE A 97 4.61 -16.39 -2.84
N TYR A 98 3.97 -15.25 -3.07
CA TYR A 98 2.98 -14.99 -4.11
C TYR A 98 2.90 -13.48 -4.39
N ASN A 99 2.22 -13.09 -5.48
CA ASN A 99 1.86 -11.71 -5.71
C ASN A 99 1.00 -11.14 -4.58
N ALA A 100 0.96 -9.82 -4.45
CA ALA A 100 -0.02 -9.18 -3.59
C ALA A 100 -1.43 -9.40 -4.16
N ILE A 101 -2.37 -9.88 -3.34
CA ILE A 101 -3.78 -9.98 -3.72
C ILE A 101 -4.43 -8.65 -3.37
N VAL A 102 -4.91 -7.93 -4.37
CA VAL A 102 -5.40 -6.56 -4.23
C VAL A 102 -6.82 -6.54 -3.67
N TRP A 103 -7.20 -5.49 -2.95
CA TRP A 103 -8.54 -5.33 -2.36
C TRP A 103 -9.71 -5.45 -3.36
N GLN A 104 -9.46 -5.26 -4.65
CA GLN A 104 -10.46 -5.39 -5.73
C GLN A 104 -10.67 -6.84 -6.20
N ASP A 105 -9.80 -7.75 -5.77
CA ASP A 105 -9.77 -9.14 -6.20
C ASP A 105 -10.99 -9.90 -5.67
N LYS A 106 -11.63 -10.68 -6.55
CA LYS A 106 -12.85 -11.43 -6.27
C LYS A 106 -12.65 -12.94 -6.13
N ARG A 107 -11.41 -13.44 -6.06
CA ARG A 107 -11.13 -14.88 -6.07
C ARG A 107 -11.74 -15.65 -4.90
N THR A 108 -12.09 -14.97 -3.81
CA THR A 108 -12.68 -15.58 -2.61
C THR A 108 -14.20 -15.44 -2.52
N ALA A 109 -14.89 -15.05 -3.59
CA ALA A 109 -16.36 -14.87 -3.58
C ALA A 109 -17.12 -16.12 -3.15
N ASP A 110 -16.81 -17.27 -3.76
CA ASP A 110 -17.45 -18.56 -3.40
C ASP A 110 -17.23 -18.90 -1.91
N TYR A 111 -16.05 -18.61 -1.36
CA TYR A 111 -15.77 -18.84 0.06
C TYR A 111 -16.54 -17.86 0.98
N CYS A 112 -16.72 -16.61 0.55
CA CYS A 112 -17.59 -15.66 1.24
C CYS A 112 -19.06 -16.13 1.24
N ASP A 113 -19.53 -16.73 0.13
CA ASP A 113 -20.86 -17.35 0.03
C ASP A 113 -21.02 -18.54 1.00
N GLU A 114 -19.99 -19.38 1.13
CA GLU A 114 -19.96 -20.49 2.10
C GLU A 114 -20.02 -19.98 3.55
N LEU A 115 -19.28 -18.91 3.87
CA LEU A 115 -19.32 -18.29 5.19
C LEU A 115 -20.70 -17.69 5.50
N ARG A 116 -21.36 -17.08 4.50
CA ARG A 116 -22.74 -16.61 4.65
C ARG A 116 -23.71 -17.77 4.88
N SER A 117 -23.61 -18.83 4.06
CA SER A 117 -24.48 -20.01 4.14
C SER A 117 -24.32 -20.80 5.43
N SER A 118 -23.15 -20.73 6.06
CA SER A 118 -22.87 -21.32 7.38
C SER A 118 -23.22 -20.42 8.58
N GLY A 119 -23.93 -19.31 8.35
CA GLY A 119 -24.43 -18.41 9.39
C GLY A 119 -23.35 -17.56 10.06
N LYS A 120 -22.19 -17.36 9.43
CA LYS A 120 -21.07 -16.60 10.04
C LYS A 120 -21.18 -15.09 9.87
N HIS A 121 -22.08 -14.60 9.01
CA HIS A 121 -22.18 -13.19 8.66
C HIS A 121 -22.39 -12.28 9.89
N GLU A 122 -23.40 -12.56 10.71
CA GLU A 122 -23.75 -11.74 11.88
C GLU A 122 -22.57 -11.63 12.87
N MET A 123 -21.93 -12.76 13.15
CA MET A 123 -20.77 -12.82 14.04
C MET A 123 -19.57 -12.00 13.52
N ILE A 124 -19.32 -12.02 12.21
CA ILE A 124 -18.24 -11.24 11.60
C ILE A 124 -18.58 -9.75 11.66
N GLN A 125 -19.81 -9.37 11.32
CA GLN A 125 -20.24 -7.98 11.33
C GLN A 125 -20.21 -7.37 12.73
N GLU A 126 -20.68 -8.09 13.74
CA GLU A 126 -20.66 -7.64 15.13
C GLU A 126 -19.23 -7.41 15.63
N LYS A 127 -18.30 -8.32 15.31
CA LYS A 127 -16.92 -8.25 15.81
C LYS A 127 -16.03 -7.27 15.06
N THR A 128 -16.27 -7.08 13.77
CA THR A 128 -15.32 -6.38 12.88
C THR A 128 -15.90 -5.11 12.27
N GLY A 129 -17.23 -4.95 12.26
CA GLY A 129 -17.93 -3.93 11.49
C GLY A 129 -17.90 -4.17 9.97
N LEU A 130 -17.26 -5.25 9.51
CA LEU A 130 -17.13 -5.60 8.09
C LEU A 130 -18.26 -6.52 7.65
N ILE A 131 -18.54 -6.48 6.36
CA ILE A 131 -19.46 -7.39 5.69
C ILE A 131 -18.68 -8.49 4.98
N LEU A 132 -19.33 -9.63 4.76
CA LEU A 132 -18.89 -10.62 3.79
C LEU A 132 -19.26 -10.13 2.38
N ASP A 133 -18.61 -9.05 1.95
CA ASP A 133 -18.65 -8.57 0.57
C ASP A 133 -17.78 -9.49 -0.28
N LEU A 134 -18.32 -9.89 -1.44
CA LEU A 134 -17.70 -10.41 -2.66
C LEU A 134 -18.78 -11.07 -3.52
#